data_AF-A0A1G4T0G0-F1
#
_entry.id   AF-A0A1G4T0G0-F1
#
_cell.length_a   1.000
_cell.length_b   1.000
_cell.length_c   1.000
_cell.angle_alpha   90.00
_cell.angle_beta   90.00
_cell.angle_gamma   90.00
#
_symmetry.space_group_name_H-M   'P 1'
#
loop_
_entity.id
_entity.type
_entity.pdbx_description
1 polymer ?
#
loop_
_entity_poly.entity_id
_entity_poly.type
_entity_poly.pdbx_seq_one_letter_code
_entity_poly.pdbx_strand_id
1 'polypeptide(L)'
;MNYYDTSDMLNKLKIAYQGDGEAIAAIQALTLPCAVTPDYTVLIAVQEKHATQDEDGLVRVLNKAPEAGGGRKQVADIYQCGEESSSWCSVPIPFRFVVREVCCEDGVFRFISETGEAVAGTPVQINRAMLDVSYTFNGVPESDIEQCFRNISATVVPPRPPKKTAADNPPIQDDGLGTLTFYELLQQFETTVWANDHSFDLVIHIDSREEALALLPAVRGIIARLEAIDSKARAFAADELLELKNDNWLVEDEEPVTKKDFVQRMSIETIAFDEDGAFEIWFADGDLFWGHSIMVSMNSEGEPEDAGMHG
;
A
#
# COMPACT_ATOMS: atom_id res chain seq x y z
N MET A 1 21.78 -9.17 18.30
CA MET A 1 21.39 -8.10 17.38
C MET A 1 20.02 -7.62 17.83
N ASN A 2 19.84 -6.31 17.97
CA ASN A 2 18.51 -5.75 18.20
C ASN A 2 17.82 -5.71 16.84
N TYR A 3 16.72 -6.43 16.70
CA TYR A 3 15.79 -6.25 15.59
C TYR A 3 14.95 -5.01 15.88
N TYR A 4 14.78 -4.15 14.89
CA TYR A 4 13.98 -2.94 15.03
C TYR A 4 12.65 -3.14 14.30
N ASP A 5 11.57 -3.12 15.08
CA ASP A 5 10.22 -3.23 14.54
C ASP A 5 9.93 -2.05 13.59
N THR A 6 9.30 -2.36 12.45
CA THR A 6 9.04 -1.38 11.39
C THR A 6 8.05 -0.31 11.84
N SER A 7 7.02 -0.68 12.60
CA SER A 7 6.00 0.26 13.08
C SER A 7 6.59 1.20 14.13
N ASP A 8 7.39 0.65 15.06
CA ASP A 8 8.10 1.45 16.05
C ASP A 8 9.08 2.43 15.40
N MET A 9 9.83 1.98 14.39
CA MET A 9 10.76 2.85 13.69
C MET A 9 10.08 3.94 12.89
N LEU A 10 8.97 3.62 12.20
CA LEU A 10 8.19 4.61 11.50
C LEU A 10 7.61 5.66 12.47
N ASN A 11 7.10 5.22 13.62
CA ASN A 11 6.58 6.13 14.63
C ASN A 11 7.68 7.04 15.20
N LYS A 12 8.88 6.50 15.46
CA LYS A 12 10.04 7.31 15.86
C LYS A 12 10.40 8.36 14.81
N LEU A 13 10.40 7.99 13.52
CA LEU A 13 10.66 8.94 12.44
C LEU A 13 9.62 10.06 12.41
N LYS A 14 8.33 9.74 12.56
CA LYS A 14 7.25 10.75 12.64
C LYS A 14 7.48 11.77 13.75
N ILE A 15 7.81 11.29 14.93
CA ILE A 15 8.03 12.14 16.11
C ILE A 15 9.30 12.99 15.90
N ALA A 16 10.36 12.44 15.31
CA ALA A 16 11.56 13.19 14.96
C ALA A 16 11.31 14.25 13.88
N TYR A 17 10.49 13.95 12.86
CA TYR A 17 10.05 14.89 11.82
C TYR A 17 9.32 16.10 12.41
N GLN A 18 8.57 15.91 13.51
CA GLN A 18 7.92 16.99 14.25
C GLN A 18 8.89 17.82 15.12
N GLY A 19 10.18 17.50 15.13
CA GLY A 19 11.23 18.23 15.83
C GLY A 19 11.49 17.76 17.27
N ASP A 20 10.99 16.58 17.65
CA ASP A 20 11.23 16.03 18.99
C ASP A 20 12.70 15.59 19.18
N GLY A 21 13.36 16.17 20.19
CA GLY A 21 14.78 15.95 20.44
C GLY A 21 15.13 14.53 20.92
N GLU A 22 14.22 13.86 21.62
CA GLU A 22 14.45 12.50 22.13
C GLU A 22 14.38 11.47 21.00
N ALA A 23 13.39 11.60 20.12
CA ALA A 23 13.26 10.77 18.92
C ALA A 23 14.44 10.98 17.96
N ILE A 24 14.87 12.23 17.77
CA ILE A 24 16.06 12.58 17.00
C ILE A 24 17.30 11.88 17.57
N ALA A 25 17.54 11.99 18.88
CA ALA A 25 18.68 11.35 19.53
C ALA A 25 18.60 9.82 19.42
N ALA A 26 17.41 9.24 19.52
CA ALA A 26 17.20 7.80 19.38
C ALA A 26 17.54 7.29 17.97
N ILE A 27 17.15 8.02 16.91
CA ILE A 27 17.53 7.69 15.52
C ILE A 27 19.04 7.82 15.32
N GLN A 28 19.66 8.87 15.87
CA GLN A 28 21.11 9.08 15.79
C GLN A 28 21.92 8.02 16.57
N ALA A 29 21.31 7.39 17.57
CA ALA A 29 21.93 6.34 18.39
C ALA A 29 21.77 4.92 17.79
N LEU A 30 21.12 4.77 16.63
CA LEU A 30 21.02 3.47 15.95
C LEU A 30 22.41 2.92 15.64
N THR A 31 22.61 1.64 15.94
CA THR A 31 23.90 0.95 15.77
C THR A 31 23.99 0.10 14.50
N LEU A 32 22.91 0.06 13.72
CA LEU A 32 22.85 -0.64 12.44
C LEU A 32 23.26 0.32 11.29
N PRO A 33 23.64 -0.19 10.11
CA PRO A 33 23.91 0.67 8.95
C PRO A 33 22.66 1.45 8.52
N CYS A 34 22.61 2.74 8.85
CA CYS A 34 21.48 3.60 8.51
C CYS A 34 21.91 5.03 8.16
N ALA A 35 21.05 5.73 7.43
CA ALA A 35 21.15 7.17 7.23
C ALA A 35 19.76 7.80 7.27
N VAL A 36 19.68 9.07 7.63
CA VAL A 36 18.44 9.86 7.68
C VAL A 36 18.67 11.19 6.98
N THR A 37 17.65 11.71 6.30
CA THR A 37 17.71 13.06 5.73
C THR A 37 17.74 14.11 6.85
N PRO A 38 18.35 15.30 6.62
CA PRO A 38 18.47 16.33 7.65
C PRO A 38 17.14 16.82 8.24
N ASP A 39 16.07 16.73 7.45
CA ASP A 39 14.71 17.10 7.81
C ASP A 39 13.88 15.94 8.38
N TYR A 40 14.48 14.76 8.57
CA TYR A 40 13.81 13.55 9.08
C TYR A 40 12.59 13.10 8.26
N THR A 41 12.54 13.45 6.97
CA THR A 41 11.50 12.96 6.06
C THR A 41 11.76 11.53 5.58
N VAL A 42 13.02 11.10 5.51
CA VAL A 42 13.39 9.75 5.06
C VAL A 42 14.48 9.14 5.94
N LEU A 43 14.27 7.92 6.41
CA LEU A 43 15.27 7.07 7.07
C LEU A 43 15.41 5.77 6.29
N ILE A 44 16.65 5.40 5.96
CA ILE A 44 16.98 4.06 5.46
C ILE A 44 17.79 3.32 6.51
N ALA A 45 17.32 2.15 6.90
CA ALA A 45 17.93 1.29 7.92
C ALA A 45 18.15 -0.12 7.36
N VAL A 46 19.38 -0.61 7.38
CA VAL A 46 19.71 -1.97 6.95
C VAL A 46 19.78 -2.90 8.14
N GLN A 47 18.93 -3.93 8.15
CA GLN A 47 18.91 -4.95 9.19
C GLN A 47 18.72 -6.36 8.62
N GLU A 48 19.02 -7.38 9.43
CA GLU A 48 18.71 -8.77 9.07
C GLU A 48 17.23 -9.05 9.36
N LYS A 49 16.52 -9.59 8.37
CA LYS A 49 15.16 -10.13 8.53
C LYS A 49 15.12 -11.62 8.26
N HIS A 50 14.10 -12.29 8.79
CA HIS A 50 13.89 -13.71 8.50
C HIS A 50 13.66 -13.90 7.01
N ALA A 51 14.34 -14.89 6.42
CA ALA A 51 14.20 -15.24 5.02
C ALA A 51 14.13 -16.76 4.86
N THR A 52 13.34 -17.20 3.89
CA THR A 52 13.27 -18.60 3.47
C THR A 52 13.74 -18.72 2.04
N GLN A 53 14.30 -19.88 1.71
CA GLN A 53 14.61 -20.26 0.34
C GLN A 53 13.93 -21.60 0.06
N ASP A 54 13.18 -21.69 -1.02
CA ASP A 54 12.53 -22.93 -1.43
C ASP A 54 13.46 -23.84 -2.28
N GLU A 55 12.92 -24.96 -2.75
CA GLU A 55 13.68 -25.95 -3.54
C GLU A 55 14.14 -25.40 -4.90
N ASP A 56 13.41 -24.43 -5.45
CA ASP A 56 13.73 -23.74 -6.71
C ASP A 56 14.71 -22.57 -6.51
N GLY A 57 15.09 -22.31 -5.24
CA GLY A 57 16.04 -21.26 -4.88
C GLY A 57 15.42 -19.88 -4.76
N LEU A 58 14.09 -19.76 -4.77
CA LEU A 58 13.37 -18.50 -4.61
C LEU A 58 13.48 -18.02 -3.17
N VAL A 59 13.89 -16.77 -3.02
CA VAL A 59 14.11 -16.12 -1.75
C VAL A 59 12.86 -15.35 -1.37
N ARG A 60 12.28 -15.68 -0.21
CA ARG A 60 11.18 -14.94 0.39
C ARG A 60 11.63 -14.30 1.69
N VAL A 61 11.40 -13.00 1.82
CA VAL A 61 11.72 -12.24 3.03
C VAL A 61 10.43 -11.97 3.80
N LEU A 62 10.45 -12.24 5.10
CA LEU A 62 9.33 -11.95 6.00
C LEU A 62 9.66 -10.72 6.84
N ASN A 63 8.67 -9.85 7.07
CA ASN A 63 8.82 -8.69 7.95
C ASN A 63 8.79 -9.11 9.43
N LYS A 64 9.80 -9.85 9.87
CA LYS A 64 9.98 -10.25 11.26
C LYS A 64 11.46 -10.47 11.58
N ALA A 65 11.75 -10.51 12.87
CA ALA A 65 13.06 -10.85 13.38
C ALA A 65 13.51 -12.25 12.88
N PRO A 66 14.81 -12.45 12.57
CA PRO A 66 15.33 -13.77 12.26
C PRO A 66 15.11 -14.77 13.41
N GLU A 67 14.36 -15.83 13.14
CA GLU A 67 14.19 -16.97 14.05
C GLU A 67 15.41 -17.88 14.11
N ALA A 68 15.62 -18.53 15.26
CA ALA A 68 16.73 -19.45 15.47
C ALA A 68 16.65 -20.64 14.50
N GLY A 69 17.71 -20.86 13.72
CA GLY A 69 17.77 -21.93 12.72
C GLY A 69 17.08 -21.61 11.39
N GLY A 70 16.41 -20.46 11.28
CA GLY A 70 15.87 -19.95 10.02
C GLY A 70 16.91 -19.24 9.16
N GLY A 71 16.61 -19.08 7.87
CA GLY A 71 17.39 -18.24 6.99
C GLY A 71 17.25 -16.75 7.34
N ARG A 72 18.18 -15.95 6.85
CA ARG A 72 18.22 -14.50 7.07
C ARG A 72 18.80 -13.78 5.88
N LYS A 73 18.37 -12.54 5.68
CA LYS A 73 18.85 -11.68 4.59
C LYS A 73 18.92 -10.23 5.06
N GLN A 74 19.89 -9.48 4.55
CA GLN A 74 19.93 -8.03 4.74
C GLN A 74 18.80 -7.38 3.94
N VAL A 75 18.09 -6.47 4.58
CA VAL A 75 16.97 -5.73 4.01
C VAL A 75 17.18 -4.27 4.33
N ALA A 76 17.01 -3.40 3.34
CA ALA A 76 16.92 -1.97 3.57
C ALA A 76 15.46 -1.61 3.80
N ASP A 77 15.15 -1.19 5.02
CA ASP A 77 13.86 -0.59 5.35
C ASP A 77 13.92 0.90 5.06
N ILE A 78 13.00 1.37 4.24
CA ILE A 78 12.89 2.74 3.76
C ILE A 78 11.63 3.33 4.36
N TYR A 79 11.81 4.17 5.37
CA TYR A 79 10.76 4.87 6.08
C TYR A 79 10.61 6.27 5.50
N GLN A 80 9.38 6.70 5.23
CA GLN A 80 9.05 8.03 4.71
C GLN A 80 7.96 8.66 5.56
N CYS A 81 8.12 9.95 5.86
CA CYS A 81 7.15 10.76 6.57
C CYS A 81 6.94 12.10 5.85
N GLY A 82 5.69 12.54 5.75
CA GLY A 82 5.28 13.86 5.31
C GLY A 82 4.20 14.44 6.22
N GLU A 83 3.65 15.58 5.85
CA GLU A 83 2.62 16.28 6.66
C GLU A 83 1.34 15.45 6.82
N GLU A 84 0.92 14.75 5.76
CA GLU A 84 -0.39 14.07 5.71
C GLU A 84 -0.30 12.54 5.80
N SER A 85 0.87 11.96 5.51
CA SER A 85 1.02 10.51 5.48
C SER A 85 2.43 10.05 5.80
N SER A 86 2.53 8.78 6.10
CA SER A 86 3.78 8.08 6.33
C SER A 86 3.70 6.70 5.72
N SER A 87 4.81 6.21 5.21
CA SER A 87 4.88 4.87 4.66
C SER A 87 6.22 4.24 4.97
N TRP A 88 6.27 2.93 4.88
CA TRP A 88 7.52 2.20 4.91
C TRP A 88 7.49 1.13 3.84
N CYS A 89 8.66 0.81 3.31
CA CYS A 89 8.83 -0.36 2.46
C CYS A 89 10.17 -1.05 2.76
N SER A 90 10.28 -2.32 2.42
CA SER A 90 11.45 -3.17 2.62
C SER A 90 11.94 -3.65 1.28
N VAL A 91 13.21 -3.39 0.97
CA VAL A 91 13.86 -3.91 -0.24
C VAL A 91 14.95 -4.91 0.14
N PRO A 92 14.94 -6.14 -0.42
CA PRO A 92 15.97 -7.12 -0.11
C PRO A 92 17.32 -6.72 -0.71
N ILE A 93 18.41 -6.98 0.02
CA ILE A 93 19.78 -6.71 -0.45
C ILE A 93 20.44 -8.03 -0.90
N PRO A 94 21.19 -8.04 -2.01
CA PRO A 94 21.85 -9.25 -2.51
C PRO A 94 22.79 -9.87 -1.46
N PHE A 95 22.85 -11.19 -1.34
CA PHE A 95 23.70 -11.89 -0.36
C PHE A 95 25.19 -11.54 -0.53
N ARG A 96 25.61 -11.21 -1.75
CA ARG A 96 26.99 -10.82 -2.07
C ARG A 96 27.31 -9.37 -1.71
N PHE A 97 26.31 -8.56 -1.41
CA PHE A 97 26.46 -7.16 -1.04
C PHE A 97 26.28 -7.00 0.48
N VAL A 98 27.33 -7.31 1.24
CA VAL A 98 27.29 -7.17 2.70
C VAL A 98 27.42 -5.70 3.08
N VAL A 99 26.32 -5.06 3.47
CA VAL A 99 26.32 -3.62 3.79
C VAL A 99 27.09 -3.36 5.08
N ARG A 100 28.11 -2.52 4.97
CA ARG A 100 28.88 -1.99 6.11
C ARG A 100 28.30 -0.66 6.59
N GLU A 101 27.89 0.18 5.66
CA GLU A 101 27.56 1.57 5.93
C GLU A 101 26.50 2.08 4.95
N VAL A 102 25.65 2.98 5.43
CA VAL A 102 24.70 3.74 4.60
C VAL A 102 24.96 5.22 4.85
N CYS A 103 25.09 6.00 3.78
CA CYS A 103 25.22 7.46 3.85
C CYS A 103 24.07 8.13 3.11
N CYS A 104 23.73 9.36 3.49
CA CYS A 104 22.79 10.21 2.76
C CYS A 104 23.45 11.56 2.45
N GLU A 105 23.39 11.99 1.20
CA GLU A 105 23.89 13.29 0.73
C GLU A 105 22.95 13.79 -0.37
N ASP A 106 22.44 15.02 -0.23
CA ASP A 106 21.48 15.64 -1.17
C ASP A 106 20.28 14.75 -1.52
N GLY A 107 19.76 14.00 -0.53
CA GLY A 107 18.63 13.08 -0.71
C GLY A 107 18.96 11.77 -1.45
N VAL A 108 20.23 11.56 -1.79
CA VAL A 108 20.74 10.32 -2.37
C VAL A 108 21.30 9.44 -1.26
N PHE A 109 20.79 8.22 -1.15
CA PHE A 109 21.29 7.22 -0.23
C PHE A 109 22.31 6.34 -0.92
N ARG A 110 23.41 6.03 -0.23
CA ARG A 110 24.51 5.20 -0.73
C ARG A 110 24.73 4.04 0.22
N PHE A 111 24.51 2.82 -0.28
CA PHE A 111 24.89 1.59 0.40
C PHE A 111 26.35 1.29 0.08
N ILE A 112 27.18 1.07 1.09
CA ILE A 112 28.60 0.75 0.95
C ILE A 112 28.84 -0.63 1.55
N SER A 113 29.39 -1.54 0.76
CA SER A 113 29.68 -2.90 1.19
C SER A 113 30.98 -2.98 2.01
N GLU A 114 31.20 -4.10 2.69
CA GLU A 114 32.48 -4.42 3.33
C GLU A 114 33.66 -4.47 2.34
N THR A 115 33.39 -4.80 1.07
CA THR A 115 34.39 -4.83 0.00
C THR A 115 34.68 -3.46 -0.62
N GLY A 116 33.97 -2.41 -0.17
CA GLY A 116 34.08 -1.05 -0.69
C GLY A 116 33.28 -0.80 -1.97
N GLU A 117 32.47 -1.76 -2.41
CA GLU A 117 31.51 -1.56 -3.49
C GLU A 117 30.39 -0.61 -3.01
N ALA A 118 29.88 0.23 -3.90
CA ALA A 118 28.80 1.16 -3.56
C ALA A 118 27.69 1.15 -4.61
N VAL A 119 26.45 1.18 -4.12
CA VAL A 119 25.23 1.37 -4.91
C VAL A 119 24.48 2.56 -4.32
N ALA A 120 23.98 3.47 -5.16
CA ALA A 120 23.35 4.69 -4.69
C ALA A 120 22.09 5.04 -5.48
N GLY A 121 21.14 5.67 -4.80
CA GLY A 121 19.93 6.17 -5.43
C GLY A 121 19.11 7.02 -4.47
N THR A 122 18.24 7.85 -5.03
CA THR A 122 17.16 8.45 -4.26
C THR A 122 16.17 7.38 -3.79
N PRO A 123 15.35 7.63 -2.75
CA PRO A 123 14.33 6.67 -2.31
C PRO A 123 13.39 6.23 -3.45
N VAL A 124 13.03 7.15 -4.35
CA VAL A 124 12.19 6.86 -5.51
C VAL A 124 12.90 5.93 -6.51
N GLN A 125 14.19 6.12 -6.76
CA GLN A 125 14.98 5.22 -7.60
C GLN A 125 15.08 3.82 -6.98
N ILE A 126 15.34 3.73 -5.67
CA ILE A 126 15.46 2.46 -4.96
C ILE A 126 14.14 1.70 -5.04
N ASN A 127 13.02 2.33 -4.67
CA ASN A 127 11.70 1.71 -4.70
C ASN A 127 11.33 1.25 -6.11
N ARG A 128 11.61 2.07 -7.12
CA ARG A 128 11.31 1.74 -8.52
C ARG A 128 12.16 0.58 -9.05
N ALA A 129 13.46 0.59 -8.75
CA ALA A 129 14.38 -0.47 -9.20
C ALA A 129 14.06 -1.83 -8.56
N MET A 130 13.57 -1.81 -7.32
CA MET A 130 13.33 -2.99 -6.51
C MET A 130 11.87 -3.44 -6.50
N LEU A 131 10.97 -2.77 -7.22
CA LEU A 131 9.52 -2.97 -7.14
C LEU A 131 9.14 -4.44 -7.33
N ASP A 132 9.62 -5.07 -8.41
CA ASP A 132 9.25 -6.44 -8.79
C ASP A 132 9.85 -7.52 -7.86
N VAL A 133 10.84 -7.15 -7.05
CA VAL A 133 11.54 -8.06 -6.13
C VAL A 133 11.25 -7.77 -4.67
N SER A 134 10.39 -6.79 -4.40
CA SER A 134 9.94 -6.43 -3.06
C SER A 134 8.53 -7.01 -2.83
N TYR A 135 8.26 -7.53 -1.62
CA TYR A 135 6.92 -7.99 -1.22
C TYR A 135 6.30 -9.11 -2.06
N THR A 136 7.10 -10.05 -2.56
CA THR A 136 6.58 -11.19 -3.33
C THR A 136 6.21 -12.36 -2.40
N PHE A 137 4.93 -12.75 -2.40
CA PHE A 137 4.43 -13.89 -1.62
C PHE A 137 5.10 -15.21 -2.01
N ASN A 138 5.44 -15.36 -3.30
CA ASN A 138 6.05 -16.55 -3.88
C ASN A 138 7.59 -16.55 -3.81
N GLY A 139 8.21 -15.49 -3.26
CA GLY A 139 9.65 -15.30 -3.31
C GLY A 139 10.15 -14.92 -4.71
N VAL A 140 11.45 -14.61 -4.79
CA VAL A 140 12.11 -14.18 -6.03
C VAL A 140 13.51 -14.77 -6.15
N PRO A 141 14.01 -15.02 -7.38
CA PRO A 141 15.38 -15.46 -7.58
C PRO A 141 16.39 -14.45 -7.01
N GLU A 142 17.42 -14.94 -6.34
CA GLU A 142 18.51 -14.09 -5.83
C GLU A 142 19.20 -13.28 -6.94
N SER A 143 19.28 -13.84 -8.15
CA SER A 143 19.82 -13.14 -9.33
C SER A 143 19.04 -11.89 -9.69
N ASP A 144 17.73 -11.90 -9.49
CA ASP A 144 16.84 -10.80 -9.85
C ASP A 144 16.98 -9.69 -8.83
N ILE A 145 17.07 -10.05 -7.53
CA ILE A 145 17.45 -9.12 -6.46
C ILE A 145 18.79 -8.46 -6.76
N GLU A 146 19.81 -9.25 -7.15
CA GLU A 146 21.13 -8.73 -7.51
C GLU A 146 21.09 -7.78 -8.71
N GLN A 147 20.37 -8.15 -9.77
CA GLN A 147 20.24 -7.34 -10.96
C GLN A 147 19.51 -6.01 -10.69
N CYS A 148 18.38 -6.06 -9.97
CA CYS A 148 17.59 -4.89 -9.58
C CYS A 148 18.40 -3.95 -8.69
N PHE A 149 19.04 -4.48 -7.64
CA PHE A 149 19.82 -3.69 -6.68
C PHE A 149 20.98 -2.99 -7.37
N ARG A 150 21.73 -3.68 -8.23
CA ARG A 150 22.85 -3.08 -8.97
C ARG A 150 22.40 -2.03 -9.98
N ASN A 151 21.15 -2.11 -10.44
CA ASN A 151 20.59 -1.17 -11.40
C ASN A 151 19.96 0.09 -10.76
N ILE A 152 19.94 0.22 -9.43
CA ILE A 152 19.37 1.38 -8.72
C ILE A 152 19.89 2.70 -9.29
N SER A 153 21.20 2.87 -9.40
CA SER A 153 21.83 4.12 -9.88
C SER A 153 21.44 4.47 -11.32
N ALA A 154 21.16 3.46 -12.15
CA ALA A 154 20.79 3.64 -13.55
C ALA A 154 19.27 3.70 -13.77
N THR A 155 18.48 3.50 -12.71
CA THR A 155 17.02 3.50 -12.79
C THR A 155 16.52 4.91 -13.08
N VAL A 156 15.84 5.04 -14.22
CA VAL A 156 15.20 6.28 -14.64
C VAL A 156 13.89 6.42 -13.88
N VAL A 157 13.83 7.45 -13.03
CA VAL A 157 12.58 7.89 -12.42
C VAL A 157 11.95 8.89 -13.39
N PRO A 158 10.80 8.56 -14.01
CA PRO A 158 10.09 9.55 -14.81
C PRO A 158 9.72 10.74 -13.92
N PRO A 159 9.79 11.97 -14.43
CA PRO A 159 9.29 13.11 -13.67
C PRO A 159 7.84 12.81 -13.28
N ARG A 160 7.49 13.06 -12.00
CA ARG A 160 6.09 12.98 -11.61
C ARG A 160 5.32 13.94 -12.53
N PRO A 161 4.20 13.50 -13.12
CA PRO A 161 3.35 14.42 -13.85
C PRO A 161 3.04 15.62 -12.94
N PRO A 162 3.03 16.85 -13.47
CA PRO A 162 2.58 17.98 -12.68
C PRO A 162 1.16 17.68 -12.19
N LYS A 163 0.92 17.84 -10.89
CA LYS A 163 -0.44 17.70 -10.34
C LYS A 163 -1.34 18.69 -11.06
N LYS A 164 -2.46 18.20 -11.57
CA LYS A 164 -3.52 19.00 -12.16
C LYS A 164 -4.30 19.68 -11.04
N THR A 165 -4.92 20.80 -11.39
CA THR A 165 -5.76 21.60 -10.51
C THR A 165 -7.23 21.45 -10.88
N ALA A 166 -8.13 21.93 -10.03
CA ALA A 166 -9.55 22.04 -10.35
C ALA A 166 -9.82 22.99 -11.54
N ALA A 167 -8.87 23.87 -11.88
CA ALA A 167 -8.97 24.68 -13.09
C ALA A 167 -8.68 23.88 -14.37
N ASP A 168 -7.75 22.92 -14.31
CA ASP A 168 -7.45 21.99 -15.41
C ASP A 168 -8.58 20.96 -15.59
N ASN A 169 -9.19 20.57 -14.47
CA ASN A 169 -10.27 19.59 -14.38
C ASN A 169 -11.54 20.21 -13.76
N PRO A 170 -12.26 21.10 -14.48
CA PRO A 170 -13.49 21.68 -13.95
C PRO A 170 -14.56 20.60 -13.69
N PRO A 171 -15.47 20.83 -12.73
CA PRO A 171 -16.48 19.85 -12.36
C PRO A 171 -17.26 19.28 -13.55
N ILE A 172 -17.59 18.00 -13.47
CA ILE A 172 -18.39 17.31 -14.48
C ILE A 172 -19.83 17.24 -13.98
N GLN A 173 -20.76 17.71 -14.80
CA GLN A 173 -22.19 17.58 -14.56
C GLN A 173 -22.67 16.31 -15.23
N ASP A 174 -23.26 15.40 -14.46
CA ASP A 174 -23.79 14.13 -14.96
C ASP A 174 -25.28 13.96 -14.60
N ASP A 175 -26.06 13.60 -15.62
CA ASP A 175 -27.47 13.25 -15.47
C ASP A 175 -27.59 11.84 -14.87
N GLY A 176 -27.52 11.75 -13.55
CA GLY A 176 -27.71 10.51 -12.79
C GLY A 176 -26.78 10.39 -11.59
N LEU A 177 -25.53 10.83 -11.73
CA LEU A 177 -24.53 10.78 -10.66
C LEU A 177 -24.38 12.12 -9.91
N GLY A 178 -24.88 13.22 -10.49
CA GLY A 178 -24.77 14.55 -9.90
C GLY A 178 -23.51 15.28 -10.38
N THR A 179 -22.88 16.06 -9.49
CA THR A 179 -21.67 16.83 -9.82
C THR A 179 -20.43 16.09 -9.33
N LEU A 180 -19.58 15.66 -10.27
CA LEU A 180 -18.26 15.12 -9.95
C LEU A 180 -17.26 16.27 -9.87
N THR A 181 -16.56 16.37 -8.75
CA THR A 181 -15.56 17.41 -8.48
C THR A 181 -14.17 16.79 -8.50
N PHE A 182 -13.21 17.50 -9.06
CA PHE A 182 -11.82 17.05 -9.07
C PHE A 182 -11.16 17.31 -7.73
N TYR A 183 -10.66 16.25 -7.09
CA TYR A 183 -9.93 16.33 -5.84
C TYR A 183 -8.42 16.41 -6.10
N GLU A 184 -7.86 17.61 -6.01
CA GLU A 184 -6.47 17.90 -6.36
C GLU A 184 -5.44 17.10 -5.54
N LEU A 185 -5.78 16.71 -4.31
CA LEU A 185 -4.83 15.99 -3.47
C LEU A 185 -4.56 14.59 -4.04
N LEU A 186 -5.64 13.84 -4.32
CA LEU A 186 -5.62 12.46 -4.81
C LEU A 186 -5.67 12.35 -6.34
N GLN A 187 -5.82 13.48 -7.05
CA GLN A 187 -5.84 13.53 -8.51
C GLN A 187 -6.95 12.66 -9.13
N GLN A 188 -8.16 12.74 -8.58
CA GLN A 188 -9.31 11.92 -8.96
C GLN A 188 -10.61 12.73 -9.00
N PHE A 189 -11.67 12.19 -9.59
CA PHE A 189 -13.01 12.78 -9.54
C PHE A 189 -13.86 12.09 -8.48
N GLU A 190 -14.62 12.88 -7.71
CA GLU A 190 -15.44 12.36 -6.63
C GLU A 190 -16.84 12.99 -6.64
N THR A 191 -17.83 12.22 -6.23
CA THR A 191 -19.17 12.72 -5.91
C THR A 191 -19.83 11.83 -4.87
N THR A 192 -20.92 12.29 -4.28
CA THR A 192 -21.75 11.48 -3.38
C THR A 192 -23.03 11.11 -4.10
N VAL A 193 -23.27 9.80 -4.27
CA VAL A 193 -24.46 9.26 -4.91
C VAL A 193 -25.48 8.88 -3.84
N TRP A 194 -26.75 9.25 -4.08
CA TRP A 194 -27.86 8.91 -3.20
C TRP A 194 -28.66 7.74 -3.78
N ALA A 195 -28.77 6.66 -3.01
CA ALA A 195 -29.56 5.47 -3.34
C ALA A 195 -30.52 5.17 -2.19
N ASN A 196 -31.82 5.37 -2.42
CA ASN A 196 -32.87 5.29 -1.39
C ASN A 196 -32.55 6.22 -0.19
N ASP A 197 -32.50 5.66 1.02
CA ASP A 197 -32.23 6.40 2.27
C ASP A 197 -30.74 6.44 2.65
N HIS A 198 -29.85 5.96 1.76
CA HIS A 198 -28.41 5.90 1.98
C HIS A 198 -27.65 6.66 0.89
N SER A 199 -26.45 7.13 1.25
CA SER A 199 -25.51 7.72 0.31
C SER A 199 -24.17 7.01 0.41
N PHE A 200 -23.43 6.98 -0.69
CA PHE A 200 -22.06 6.48 -0.75
C PHE A 200 -21.23 7.39 -1.66
N ASP A 201 -19.92 7.37 -1.47
CA ASP A 201 -18.99 8.11 -2.31
C ASP A 201 -18.70 7.33 -3.59
N LEU A 202 -18.70 8.03 -4.72
CA LEU A 202 -18.31 7.52 -6.02
C LEU A 202 -17.02 8.22 -6.41
N VAL A 203 -15.99 7.42 -6.64
CA VAL A 203 -14.65 7.87 -7.01
C VAL A 203 -14.31 7.36 -8.40
N ILE A 204 -13.67 8.19 -9.22
CA ILE A 204 -13.07 7.80 -10.50
C ILE A 204 -11.59 8.16 -10.42
N HIS A 205 -10.71 7.15 -10.34
CA HIS A 205 -9.26 7.28 -10.23
C HIS A 205 -8.59 7.70 -11.55
N ILE A 206 -9.03 8.85 -12.09
CA ILE A 206 -8.56 9.43 -13.33
C ILE A 206 -8.26 10.90 -13.10
N ASP A 207 -7.04 11.32 -13.49
CA ASP A 207 -6.61 12.71 -13.36
C ASP A 207 -6.99 13.56 -14.58
N SER A 208 -7.64 13.00 -15.59
CA SER A 208 -8.00 13.64 -16.86
C SER A 208 -9.52 13.77 -17.00
N ARG A 209 -10.04 15.01 -17.04
CA ARG A 209 -11.47 15.26 -17.24
C ARG A 209 -12.03 14.60 -18.50
N GLU A 210 -11.26 14.59 -19.58
CA GLU A 210 -11.69 14.00 -20.86
C GLU A 210 -11.87 12.48 -20.75
N GLU A 211 -10.94 11.80 -20.09
CA GLU A 211 -11.00 10.36 -19.87
C GLU A 211 -12.10 10.00 -18.86
N ALA A 212 -12.23 10.78 -17.78
CA ALA A 212 -13.33 10.61 -16.82
C ALA A 212 -14.70 10.72 -17.51
N LEU A 213 -14.88 11.72 -18.38
CA LEU A 213 -16.09 11.86 -19.21
C LEU A 213 -16.33 10.66 -20.12
N ALA A 214 -15.26 10.07 -20.69
CA ALA A 214 -15.34 8.90 -21.54
C ALA A 214 -15.76 7.64 -20.77
N LEU A 215 -15.41 7.53 -19.49
CA LEU A 215 -15.76 6.40 -18.63
C LEU A 215 -17.19 6.49 -18.06
N LEU A 216 -17.76 7.70 -17.92
CA LEU A 216 -19.10 7.88 -17.32
C LEU A 216 -20.22 6.99 -17.88
N PRO A 217 -20.32 6.68 -19.18
CA PRO A 217 -21.32 5.73 -19.67
C PRO A 217 -21.22 4.34 -19.02
N ALA A 218 -20.00 3.83 -18.79
CA ALA A 218 -19.78 2.55 -18.12
C ALA A 218 -20.16 2.64 -16.64
N VAL A 219 -19.71 3.71 -15.95
CA VAL A 219 -20.07 3.99 -14.54
C VAL A 219 -21.58 4.01 -14.37
N ARG A 220 -22.32 4.76 -15.19
CA ARG A 220 -23.79 4.80 -15.14
C ARG A 220 -24.42 3.42 -15.38
N GLY A 221 -23.84 2.61 -16.26
CA GLY A 221 -24.29 1.25 -16.51
C GLY A 221 -24.13 0.30 -15.31
N ILE A 222 -23.10 0.51 -14.50
CA ILE A 222 -22.88 -0.19 -13.23
C ILE A 222 -23.84 0.32 -12.16
N ILE A 223 -23.94 1.64 -11.97
CA ILE A 223 -24.81 2.24 -10.96
C ILE A 223 -26.29 1.90 -11.21
N ALA A 224 -26.73 1.86 -12.47
CA ALA A 224 -28.09 1.43 -12.82
C ALA A 224 -28.39 -0.04 -12.47
N ARG A 225 -27.35 -0.87 -12.29
CA ARG A 225 -27.44 -2.29 -11.89
C ARG A 225 -26.96 -2.52 -10.45
N LEU A 226 -26.76 -1.46 -9.68
CA LEU A 226 -26.06 -1.53 -8.39
C LEU A 226 -26.71 -2.52 -7.42
N GLU A 227 -28.03 -2.61 -7.35
CA GLU A 227 -28.72 -3.55 -6.45
C GLU A 227 -28.32 -5.02 -6.71
N ALA A 228 -28.23 -5.42 -7.98
CA ALA A 228 -27.84 -6.77 -8.35
C ALA A 228 -26.33 -7.02 -8.11
N ILE A 229 -25.51 -6.01 -8.37
CA ILE A 229 -24.05 -6.05 -8.19
C ILE A 229 -23.70 -6.09 -6.70
N ASP A 230 -24.32 -5.24 -5.88
CA ASP A 230 -24.18 -5.20 -4.42
C ASP A 230 -24.53 -6.56 -3.81
N SER A 231 -25.64 -7.17 -4.22
CA SER A 231 -26.02 -8.50 -3.75
C SER A 231 -24.97 -9.57 -4.09
N LYS A 232 -24.32 -9.48 -5.26
CA LYS A 232 -23.25 -10.41 -5.64
C LYS A 232 -21.99 -10.17 -4.81
N ALA A 233 -21.56 -8.92 -4.70
CA ALA A 233 -20.36 -8.53 -3.97
C ALA A 233 -20.45 -8.96 -2.49
N ARG A 234 -21.57 -8.71 -1.83
CA ARG A 234 -21.79 -9.15 -0.44
C ARG A 234 -21.78 -10.67 -0.28
N ALA A 235 -22.42 -11.38 -1.22
CA ALA A 235 -22.45 -12.83 -1.18
C ALA A 235 -21.05 -13.43 -1.35
N PHE A 236 -20.24 -12.85 -2.24
CA PHE A 236 -18.86 -13.22 -2.48
C PHE A 236 -17.96 -12.91 -1.28
N ALA A 237 -18.02 -11.68 -0.73
CA ALA A 237 -17.27 -11.31 0.46
C ALA A 237 -17.57 -12.24 1.65
N ALA A 238 -18.84 -12.62 1.83
CA ALA A 238 -19.23 -13.54 2.89
C ALA A 238 -18.83 -15.01 2.60
N ASP A 239 -18.57 -15.40 1.36
CA ASP A 239 -17.96 -16.71 1.07
C ASP A 239 -16.46 -16.70 1.38
N GLU A 240 -15.77 -15.60 1.05
CA GLU A 240 -14.31 -15.50 1.24
C GLU A 240 -13.90 -15.20 2.69
N LEU A 241 -14.65 -14.37 3.42
CA LEU A 241 -14.20 -13.79 4.70
C LEU A 241 -14.93 -14.31 5.94
N LEU A 242 -15.98 -15.12 5.78
CA LEU A 242 -16.77 -15.58 6.93
C LEU A 242 -16.01 -16.58 7.83
N GLU A 243 -15.24 -17.48 7.22
CA GLU A 243 -14.38 -18.40 7.98
C GLU A 243 -13.34 -17.62 8.79
N LEU A 244 -12.66 -16.66 8.13
CA LEU A 244 -11.72 -15.76 8.79
C LEU A 244 -12.37 -15.04 9.99
N LYS A 245 -13.56 -14.47 9.82
CA LYS A 245 -14.34 -13.82 10.88
C LYS A 245 -14.55 -14.75 12.07
N ASN A 246 -15.12 -15.93 11.83
CA ASN A 246 -15.48 -16.85 12.91
C ASN A 246 -14.27 -17.48 13.60
N ASP A 247 -13.15 -17.60 12.92
CA ASP A 247 -11.95 -18.21 13.49
C ASP A 247 -11.10 -17.23 14.32
N ASN A 248 -11.04 -15.95 13.93
CA ASN A 248 -10.05 -15.02 14.47
C ASN A 248 -10.61 -13.71 15.04
N TRP A 249 -11.88 -13.41 14.81
CA TRP A 249 -12.45 -12.09 15.09
C TRP A 249 -13.70 -12.13 15.97
N LEU A 250 -14.01 -13.27 16.56
CA LEU A 250 -15.03 -13.37 17.61
C LEU A 250 -14.45 -12.84 18.93
N VAL A 251 -15.26 -12.10 19.68
CA VAL A 251 -14.96 -11.86 21.10
C VAL A 251 -15.33 -13.08 21.93
N GLU A 252 -14.77 -13.22 23.14
CA GLU A 252 -15.18 -14.29 24.06
C GLU A 252 -16.70 -14.25 24.27
N ASP A 253 -17.35 -15.40 24.11
CA ASP A 253 -18.80 -15.60 24.17
C ASP A 253 -19.65 -15.02 23.01
N GLU A 254 -19.05 -14.56 21.90
CA GLU A 254 -19.81 -14.24 20.67
C GLU A 254 -20.19 -15.53 19.91
N GLU A 255 -21.47 -15.65 19.55
CA GLU A 255 -21.92 -16.74 18.69
C GLU A 255 -21.35 -16.57 17.26
N PRO A 256 -20.99 -17.68 16.57
CA PRO A 256 -20.54 -17.62 15.20
C PRO A 256 -21.52 -16.87 14.30
N VAL A 257 -20.98 -15.93 13.54
CA VAL A 257 -21.75 -15.13 12.58
C VAL A 257 -22.21 -16.03 11.45
N THR A 258 -23.47 -15.92 11.04
CA THR A 258 -23.98 -16.62 9.86
C THR A 258 -23.72 -15.81 8.59
N LYS A 259 -23.65 -16.46 7.42
CA LYS A 259 -23.54 -15.75 6.14
C LYS A 259 -24.61 -14.68 5.96
N LYS A 260 -25.84 -14.95 6.44
CA LYS A 260 -26.95 -13.99 6.38
C LYS A 260 -26.67 -12.76 7.24
N ASP A 261 -26.21 -12.96 8.47
CA ASP A 261 -25.93 -11.84 9.37
C ASP A 261 -24.72 -11.03 8.88
N PHE A 262 -23.70 -11.70 8.34
CA PHE A 262 -22.54 -11.06 7.72
C PHE A 262 -22.96 -10.10 6.61
N VAL A 263 -23.70 -10.60 5.63
CA VAL A 263 -24.20 -9.81 4.49
C VAL A 263 -25.08 -8.64 4.93
N GLN A 264 -25.87 -8.81 5.99
CA GLN A 264 -26.78 -7.77 6.51
C GLN A 264 -26.05 -6.64 7.25
N ARG A 265 -24.87 -6.90 7.81
CA ARG A 265 -24.09 -5.88 8.53
C ARG A 265 -23.28 -4.99 7.60
N MET A 266 -22.91 -5.48 6.42
CA MET A 266 -22.17 -4.69 5.44
C MET A 266 -22.98 -3.46 5.00
N SER A 267 -22.33 -2.33 4.77
CA SER A 267 -22.96 -1.14 4.16
C SER A 267 -21.99 -0.49 3.17
N ILE A 268 -22.43 -0.20 1.95
CA ILE A 268 -21.55 0.46 0.97
C ILE A 268 -21.17 1.84 1.52
N GLU A 269 -19.87 2.14 1.49
CA GLU A 269 -19.31 3.45 1.80
C GLU A 269 -18.76 4.12 0.54
N THR A 270 -18.09 3.35 -0.33
CA THR A 270 -17.46 3.89 -1.54
C THR A 270 -17.51 2.91 -2.69
N ILE A 271 -17.69 3.42 -3.90
CA ILE A 271 -17.45 2.69 -5.16
C ILE A 271 -16.39 3.45 -5.95
N ALA A 272 -15.26 2.81 -6.19
CA ALA A 272 -14.09 3.43 -6.80
C ALA A 272 -13.79 2.77 -8.15
N PHE A 273 -13.79 3.56 -9.24
CA PHE A 273 -13.56 3.08 -10.60
C PHE A 273 -12.14 3.39 -11.08
N ASP A 274 -11.54 2.42 -11.76
CA ASP A 274 -10.28 2.54 -12.47
C ASP A 274 -10.47 2.90 -13.95
N GLU A 275 -9.37 3.20 -14.64
CA GLU A 275 -9.36 3.68 -16.03
C GLU A 275 -9.95 2.68 -17.05
N ASP A 276 -9.91 1.39 -16.75
CA ASP A 276 -10.44 0.32 -17.60
C ASP A 276 -11.92 -0.04 -17.29
N GLY A 277 -12.49 0.62 -16.28
CA GLY A 277 -13.86 0.41 -15.81
C GLY A 277 -14.02 -0.74 -14.83
N ALA A 278 -12.95 -1.44 -14.45
CA ALA A 278 -12.95 -2.22 -13.21
C ALA A 278 -13.18 -1.29 -12.01
N PHE A 279 -13.67 -1.85 -10.92
CA PHE A 279 -14.01 -1.04 -9.76
C PHE A 279 -13.98 -1.85 -8.46
N GLU A 280 -13.84 -1.14 -7.36
CA GLU A 280 -13.90 -1.71 -6.02
C GLU A 280 -15.15 -1.21 -5.31
N ILE A 281 -15.78 -2.08 -4.53
CA ILE A 281 -16.83 -1.70 -3.59
C ILE A 281 -16.27 -1.82 -2.18
N TRP A 282 -16.25 -0.69 -1.48
CA TRP A 282 -15.82 -0.58 -0.10
C TRP A 282 -17.04 -0.55 0.81
N PHE A 283 -17.04 -1.43 1.79
CA PHE A 283 -18.11 -1.59 2.76
C PHE A 283 -17.62 -1.29 4.18
N ALA A 284 -18.42 -0.56 4.93
CA ALA A 284 -18.41 -0.62 6.38
C ALA A 284 -18.73 -2.05 6.80
N ASP A 285 -17.93 -2.60 7.71
CA ASP A 285 -18.06 -3.99 8.17
C ASP A 285 -19.23 -4.20 9.15
N GLY A 286 -19.78 -3.13 9.74
CA GLY A 286 -20.81 -3.23 10.76
C GLY A 286 -20.34 -4.03 11.98
N ASP A 287 -19.11 -3.77 12.44
CA ASP A 287 -18.45 -4.41 13.57
C ASP A 287 -18.09 -5.89 13.36
N LEU A 288 -18.04 -6.37 12.11
CA LEU A 288 -17.54 -7.73 11.82
C LEU A 288 -16.05 -7.84 12.14
N PHE A 289 -15.25 -6.85 11.77
CA PHE A 289 -13.79 -6.81 11.86
C PHE A 289 -13.30 -5.62 12.68
N TRP A 290 -14.04 -5.23 13.73
CA TRP A 290 -13.68 -4.16 14.65
C TRP A 290 -13.37 -2.82 13.95
N GLY A 291 -14.11 -2.51 12.88
CA GLY A 291 -14.03 -1.22 12.18
C GLY A 291 -13.02 -1.19 11.03
N HIS A 292 -12.50 -2.35 10.59
CA HIS A 292 -11.86 -2.45 9.27
C HIS A 292 -12.92 -2.33 8.16
N SER A 293 -12.51 -1.91 6.97
CA SER A 293 -13.37 -1.95 5.79
C SER A 293 -13.27 -3.30 5.09
N ILE A 294 -14.38 -3.73 4.49
CA ILE A 294 -14.40 -4.87 3.57
C ILE A 294 -14.36 -4.32 2.15
N MET A 295 -13.40 -4.75 1.35
CA MET A 295 -13.27 -4.37 -0.06
C MET A 295 -13.55 -5.58 -0.94
N VAL A 296 -14.33 -5.38 -2.00
CA VAL A 296 -14.54 -6.38 -3.06
C VAL A 296 -14.14 -5.78 -4.39
N SER A 297 -13.20 -6.41 -5.09
CA SER A 297 -12.80 -6.02 -6.43
C SER A 297 -13.77 -6.63 -7.46
N MET A 298 -14.13 -5.82 -8.45
CA MET A 298 -15.11 -6.13 -9.46
C MET A 298 -14.51 -5.80 -10.83
N ASN A 299 -14.69 -6.69 -11.80
CA ASN A 299 -14.36 -6.33 -13.19
C ASN A 299 -15.41 -5.39 -13.79
N SER A 300 -15.10 -4.88 -14.99
CA SER A 300 -15.95 -3.92 -15.71
C SER A 300 -17.35 -4.42 -16.10
N GLU A 301 -17.61 -5.74 -16.03
CA GLU A 301 -18.94 -6.32 -16.26
C GLU A 301 -19.79 -6.38 -14.97
N GLY A 302 -19.15 -6.22 -13.80
CA GLY A 302 -19.76 -6.30 -12.48
C GLY A 302 -19.76 -7.70 -11.87
N GLU A 303 -18.76 -8.53 -12.20
CA GLU A 303 -18.51 -9.81 -11.51
C GLU A 303 -17.37 -9.64 -10.48
N PRO A 304 -17.50 -10.20 -9.26
CA PRO A 304 -16.49 -10.12 -8.23
C PRO A 304 -15.28 -10.99 -8.55
N GLU A 305 -14.07 -10.50 -8.25
CA GLU A 305 -12.81 -11.19 -8.52
C GLU A 305 -12.02 -11.51 -7.25
N ASP A 306 -12.01 -10.61 -6.27
CA ASP A 306 -11.33 -10.79 -4.98
C ASP A 306 -12.07 -10.04 -3.85
N ALA A 307 -11.85 -10.45 -2.60
CA ALA A 307 -12.39 -9.80 -1.42
C ALA A 307 -11.38 -9.82 -0.27
N GLY A 308 -11.24 -8.68 0.39
CA GLY A 308 -10.25 -8.48 1.44
C GLY A 308 -10.76 -7.60 2.57
N MET A 309 -10.09 -7.70 3.72
CA MET A 309 -10.24 -6.78 4.84
C MET A 309 -9.07 -5.78 4.83
N HIS A 310 -9.39 -4.49 4.94
CA HIS A 310 -8.44 -3.38 4.84
C HIS A 310 -8.63 -2.39 5.98
N GLY A 311 -7.53 -1.86 6.53
CA GLY A 311 -7.54 -0.90 7.64
C GLY A 311 -6.14 -0.55 8.12
#